data_AF-A0A7Y8L8T4-F1
#
_entry.id   AF-A0A7Y8L8T4-F1
#
_cell.length_a   1.000
_cell.length_b   1.000
_cell.length_c   1.000
_cell.angle_alpha   90.00
_cell.angle_beta   90.00
_cell.angle_gamma   90.00
#
_symmetry.space_group_name_H-M   'P 1'
#
loop_
_entity.id
_entity.type
_entity.pdbx_description
1 polymer ?
#
loop_
_entity_poly.entity_id
_entity_poly.type
_entity_poly.pdbx_seq_one_letter_code
_entity_poly.pdbx_strand_id
1 'polypeptide(L)'
;MLGLSPRTIDFYTRQGLLHPEQSGRGHGYRHYTEEDRRRVSLIKQLQAKKFSLQEIRQALDVDVKGNSASPAEVMEQVILELERLQAAIENIRSSALLLDQPAVRAVAMEALQRATALCSVLVTILHDMPPV
;
A
#
# COMPACT_ATOMS: atom_id res chain seq x y z
N MET A 1 21.86 -3.57 5.89
CA MET A 1 21.47 -2.15 5.92
C MET A 1 20.32 -1.90 4.94
N LEU A 2 19.39 -1.01 5.26
CA LEU A 2 18.15 -0.72 4.52
C LEU A 2 18.33 0.03 3.17
N GLY A 3 19.56 0.38 2.77
CA GLY A 3 19.82 1.13 1.53
C GLY A 3 19.15 2.52 1.50
N LEU A 4 18.96 3.12 2.68
CA LEU A 4 18.33 4.42 2.89
C LEU A 4 19.25 5.35 3.67
N SER A 5 19.07 6.67 3.50
CA SER A 5 19.72 7.63 4.37
C SER A 5 19.17 7.50 5.81
N PRO A 6 19.99 7.74 6.85
CA PRO A 6 19.53 7.74 8.24
C PRO A 6 18.31 8.64 8.47
N ARG A 7 18.27 9.80 7.79
CA ARG A 7 17.13 10.74 7.85
C ARG A 7 15.84 10.14 7.31
N THR A 8 15.90 9.36 6.23
CA THR A 8 14.73 8.66 5.66
C THR A 8 14.25 7.55 6.58
N ILE A 9 15.19 6.80 7.18
CA ILE A 9 14.89 5.76 8.16
C ILE A 9 14.19 6.37 9.38
N ASP A 10 14.73 7.45 9.94
CA ASP A 10 14.13 8.19 11.06
C ASP A 10 12.76 8.77 10.72
N PHE A 11 12.59 9.24 9.49
CA PHE A 11 11.31 9.75 9.02
C PHE A 11 10.26 8.63 8.94
N TYR A 12 10.58 7.47 8.37
CA TYR A 12 9.65 6.33 8.30
C TYR A 12 9.34 5.74 9.67
N THR A 13 10.33 5.61 10.56
CA THR A 13 10.07 5.16 11.94
C THR A 13 9.17 6.15 12.70
N ARG A 14 9.36 7.47 12.56
CA ARG A 14 8.46 8.46 13.18
C ARG A 14 7.04 8.45 12.63
N GLN A 15 6.88 8.08 11.37
CA GLN A 15 5.58 7.95 10.72
C GLN A 15 4.90 6.58 11.00
N GLY A 16 5.49 5.71 11.82
CA GLY A 16 4.95 4.37 12.10
C GLY A 16 5.02 3.42 10.90
N LEU A 17 5.86 3.73 9.91
CA LEU A 17 6.03 2.90 8.72
C LEU A 17 7.07 1.80 8.91
N LEU A 18 7.96 1.93 9.90
CA LEU A 18 8.95 0.91 10.27
C LEU A 18 8.92 0.72 11.78
N HIS A 19 8.97 -0.54 12.21
CA HIS A 19 8.87 -0.93 13.61
C HIS A 19 10.15 -1.70 13.99
N PRO A 20 11.27 -0.99 14.21
CA PRO A 20 12.52 -1.65 14.56
C PRO A 20 12.39 -2.34 15.91
N GLU A 21 13.06 -3.48 16.05
CA GLU A 21 13.22 -4.13 17.34
C GLU A 21 14.07 -3.22 18.24
N GLN A 22 13.54 -2.89 19.41
CA GLN A 22 14.34 -2.21 20.43
C GLN A 22 15.33 -3.22 20.99
N SER A 23 16.62 -3.01 20.73
CA SER A 23 17.66 -3.82 21.36
C SER A 23 17.61 -3.58 22.87
N GLY A 24 17.04 -4.54 23.59
CA GLY A 24 17.04 -4.54 25.05
C GLY A 24 18.48 -4.48 25.56
N ARG A 25 18.74 -3.51 26.45
CA ARG A 25 19.98 -3.21 27.19
C ARG A 25 20.95 -2.23 26.50
N GLY A 26 20.88 -0.98 26.96
CA GLY A 26 22.05 -0.15 27.23
C GLY A 26 22.53 0.79 26.13
N HIS A 27 22.20 0.55 24.87
CA HIS A 27 22.56 1.44 23.77
C HIS A 27 21.38 1.56 22.81
N GLY A 28 20.78 2.75 22.70
CA GLY A 28 19.55 3.01 21.95
C GLY A 28 19.65 2.89 20.43
N TYR A 29 20.37 1.89 19.93
CA TYR A 29 20.42 1.56 18.51
C TYR A 29 19.14 0.81 18.09
N ARG A 30 18.59 1.22 16.95
CA ARG A 30 17.43 0.58 16.32
C ARG A 30 17.92 -0.58 15.45
N HIS A 31 17.43 -1.78 15.71
CA HIS A 31 17.72 -2.94 14.88
C HIS A 31 16.60 -3.11 13.86
N TYR A 32 16.94 -3.10 12.57
CA TYR A 32 15.99 -3.26 11.47
C TYR A 32 16.13 -4.66 10.86
N THR A 33 15.03 -5.39 10.79
CA THR A 33 15.00 -6.78 10.33
C THR A 33 14.94 -6.87 8.80
N GLU A 34 14.94 -8.10 8.26
CA GLU A 34 14.73 -8.30 6.83
C GLU A 34 13.29 -7.97 6.40
N GLU A 35 12.34 -8.06 7.33
CA GLU A 35 10.96 -7.60 7.14
C GLU A 35 10.91 -6.08 6.94
N ASP A 36 11.64 -5.30 7.75
CA ASP A 36 11.76 -3.86 7.54
C ASP A 36 12.35 -3.52 6.16
N ARG A 37 13.26 -4.34 5.63
CA ARG A 37 13.81 -4.14 4.27
C ARG A 37 12.75 -4.34 3.19
N ARG A 38 11.98 -5.42 3.29
CA ARG A 38 10.87 -5.69 2.37
C ARG A 38 9.83 -4.58 2.43
N ARG A 39 9.49 -4.13 3.64
CA ARG A 39 8.58 -3.00 3.89
C ARG A 39 9.10 -1.70 3.24
N VAL A 40 10.38 -1.39 3.37
CA VAL A 40 11.01 -0.24 2.68
C VAL A 40 10.92 -0.35 1.16
N SER A 41 11.16 -1.54 0.60
CA SER A 41 11.03 -1.77 -0.85
C SER A 41 9.62 -1.49 -1.33
N LEU A 42 8.62 -2.02 -0.60
CA LEU A 42 7.21 -1.81 -0.90
C LEU A 42 6.80 -0.33 -0.81
N ILE A 43 7.22 0.38 0.26
CA ILE A 43 6.97 1.82 0.42
C ILE A 43 7.53 2.59 -0.78
N LYS A 44 8.77 2.30 -1.22
CA LYS A 44 9.38 2.95 -2.38
C LYS A 44 8.61 2.70 -3.67
N GLN A 45 8.17 1.47 -3.91
CA GLN A 45 7.38 1.11 -5.10
C GLN A 45 6.03 1.84 -5.11
N LEU A 46 5.36 1.90 -3.95
CA LEU A 46 4.10 2.61 -3.79
C LEU A 46 4.25 4.14 -3.99
N GLN A 47 5.30 4.73 -3.43
CA GLN A 47 5.61 6.15 -3.66
C GLN A 47 5.88 6.47 -5.13
N ALA A 48 6.61 5.60 -5.84
CA ALA A 48 6.83 5.75 -7.29
C ALA A 48 5.52 5.71 -8.10
N LYS A 49 4.50 5.04 -7.55
CA LYS A 49 3.15 4.96 -8.11
C LYS A 49 2.20 6.07 -7.61
N LYS A 50 2.75 7.11 -6.99
CA LYS A 50 2.04 8.30 -6.48
C LYS A 50 1.10 8.04 -5.30
N PHE A 51 1.24 6.92 -4.59
CA PHE A 51 0.57 6.77 -3.30
C PHE A 51 1.18 7.72 -2.27
N SER A 52 0.32 8.37 -1.50
CA SER A 52 0.73 9.16 -0.35
C SER A 52 1.23 8.25 0.78
N LEU A 53 2.13 8.78 1.61
CA LEU A 53 2.62 8.05 2.77
C LEU A 53 1.51 7.67 3.76
N GLN A 54 0.42 8.44 3.80
CA GLN A 54 -0.73 8.15 4.64
C GLN A 54 -1.49 6.92 4.15
N GLU A 55 -1.75 6.82 2.84
CA GLU A 55 -2.38 5.64 2.21
C GLU A 55 -1.49 4.40 2.41
N ILE A 56 -0.17 4.55 2.21
CA ILE A 56 0.80 3.49 2.43
C ILE A 56 0.78 3.04 3.89
N ARG A 57 0.75 3.98 4.84
CA ARG A 57 0.67 3.65 6.28
C ARG A 57 -0.58 2.85 6.59
N GLN A 58 -1.75 3.31 6.13
CA GLN A 58 -3.03 2.62 6.37
C GLN A 58 -3.03 1.19 5.82
N ALA A 59 -2.48 0.99 4.61
CA ALA A 59 -2.35 -0.34 4.02
C ALA A 59 -1.43 -1.26 4.83
N LEU A 60 -0.42 -0.71 5.51
CA LEU A 60 0.59 -1.47 6.26
C LEU A 60 0.31 -1.56 7.78
N ASP A 61 -0.67 -0.84 8.32
CA ASP A 61 -1.02 -0.78 9.77
C ASP A 61 -2.00 -1.90 10.19
N VAL A 62 -2.52 -2.66 9.22
CA VAL A 62 -3.45 -3.79 9.43
C VAL A 62 -2.85 -4.85 10.36
N ASP A 63 -1.52 -5.00 10.37
CA ASP A 63 -0.83 -6.03 11.16
C ASP A 63 -0.62 -5.70 12.65
N VAL A 64 -0.79 -4.45 13.11
CA VAL A 64 -0.19 -4.03 14.41
C VAL A 64 -1.18 -3.94 15.58
N LYS A 65 -2.49 -3.85 15.34
CA LYS A 65 -3.48 -3.80 16.42
C LYS A 65 -4.17 -5.16 16.53
N GLY A 66 -3.97 -5.89 17.62
CA GLY A 66 -4.55 -7.22 17.88
C GLY A 66 -6.09 -7.31 17.98
N ASN A 67 -6.82 -6.41 17.32
CA ASN A 67 -8.26 -6.40 17.12
C ASN A 67 -8.61 -6.02 15.66
N SER A 68 -7.64 -6.20 14.76
CA SER A 68 -7.78 -5.90 13.33
C SER A 68 -8.30 -7.13 12.61
N ALA A 69 -9.12 -6.90 11.59
CA ALA A 69 -9.53 -7.93 10.65
C ALA A 69 -8.29 -8.71 10.18
N SER A 70 -8.38 -10.03 10.14
CA SER A 70 -7.34 -10.90 9.59
C SER A 70 -6.97 -10.46 8.17
N PRO A 71 -5.75 -10.73 7.69
CA PRO A 71 -5.36 -10.42 6.31
C PRO A 71 -6.36 -10.97 5.28
N ALA A 72 -6.98 -12.11 5.55
CA ALA A 72 -8.03 -12.69 4.73
C ALA A 72 -9.30 -11.82 4.74
N GLU A 73 -9.79 -11.41 5.91
CA GLU A 73 -10.96 -10.52 6.04
C GLU A 73 -10.73 -9.16 5.37
N VAL A 74 -9.50 -8.61 5.43
CA VAL A 74 -9.15 -7.38 4.71
C VAL A 74 -9.16 -7.61 3.19
N MET A 75 -8.65 -8.73 2.71
CA MET A 75 -8.73 -9.07 1.29
C MET A 75 -10.17 -9.30 0.82
N GLU A 76 -11.04 -9.88 1.65
CA GLU A 76 -12.47 -9.98 1.37
C GLU A 76 -13.13 -8.59 1.26
N GLN A 77 -12.77 -7.65 2.13
CA GLN A 77 -13.24 -6.26 2.01
C GLN A 77 -12.74 -5.59 0.72
N VAL A 78 -11.51 -5.88 0.29
CA VAL A 78 -10.97 -5.39 -1.00
C VAL A 78 -11.79 -5.95 -2.16
N ILE A 79 -12.17 -7.23 -2.13
CA ILE A 79 -13.03 -7.84 -3.16
C ILE A 79 -14.38 -7.11 -3.24
N LEU A 80 -15.03 -6.87 -2.10
CA LEU A 80 -16.31 -6.16 -2.06
C LEU A 80 -16.21 -4.73 -2.61
N GLU A 81 -15.15 -3.99 -2.29
CA GLU A 81 -14.97 -2.64 -2.84
C GLU A 81 -14.65 -2.67 -4.34
N LEU A 82 -13.93 -3.67 -4.84
CA LEU A 82 -13.70 -3.86 -6.27
C LEU A 82 -15.02 -4.11 -7.03
N GLU A 83 -15.92 -4.92 -6.48
CA GLU A 83 -17.26 -5.13 -7.04
C GLU A 83 -18.05 -3.81 -7.09
N ARG A 84 -17.98 -3.01 -6.02
CA ARG A 84 -18.63 -1.69 -5.95
C ARG A 84 -18.07 -0.72 -7.00
N LEU A 85 -16.75 -0.68 -7.17
CA LEU A 85 -16.08 0.13 -8.18
C LEU A 85 -16.43 -0.32 -9.59
N GLN A 86 -16.53 -1.63 -9.83
CA GLN A 86 -16.95 -2.18 -11.11
C GLN A 86 -18.37 -1.72 -11.46
N ALA A 87 -19.32 -1.80 -10.53
CA ALA A 87 -20.68 -1.31 -10.75
C ALA A 87 -20.70 0.21 -11.05
N ALA A 88 -19.87 1.00 -10.37
CA ALA A 88 -19.75 2.43 -10.64
C ALA A 88 -19.20 2.73 -12.05
N ILE A 89 -18.18 2.00 -12.50
CA ILE A 89 -17.62 2.14 -13.85
C ILE A 89 -18.66 1.76 -14.92
N GLU A 90 -19.43 0.70 -14.67
CA GLU A 90 -20.51 0.26 -15.56
C GLU A 90 -21.63 1.32 -15.70
N ASN A 91 -22.00 1.96 -14.60
CA ASN A 91 -22.96 3.08 -14.61
C ASN A 91 -22.45 4.27 -15.43
N ILE A 92 -21.15 4.59 -15.32
CA ILE A 92 -20.51 5.64 -16.13
C ILE A 92 -20.50 5.23 -17.61
N ARG A 93 -20.16 3.98 -17.92
CA ARG A 93 -20.14 3.46 -19.30
C ARG A 93 -21.52 3.54 -19.96
N SER A 94 -22.56 3.25 -19.19
CA SER A 94 -23.97 3.35 -19.62
C SER A 94 -24.40 4.78 -19.93
N SER A 95 -23.67 5.77 -19.39
CA SER A 95 -23.91 7.21 -19.57
C SER A 95 -23.03 7.76 -20.71
N ALA A 96 -23.38 7.41 -21.95
CA ALA A 96 -22.58 7.69 -23.16
C ALA A 96 -22.13 9.15 -23.36
N LEU A 97 -22.87 10.12 -22.81
CA LEU A 97 -22.59 11.57 -22.91
C LEU A 97 -21.43 12.06 -22.01
N LEU A 98 -20.99 11.27 -21.02
CA LEU A 98 -19.93 11.68 -20.08
C LEU A 98 -18.52 11.35 -20.60
N LEU A 99 -18.39 10.41 -21.54
CA LEU A 99 -17.10 9.87 -21.97
C LEU A 99 -16.30 10.80 -22.91
N ASP A 100 -16.98 11.75 -23.58
CA ASP A 100 -16.33 12.75 -24.44
C ASP A 100 -15.78 13.97 -23.68
N GLN A 101 -16.00 14.03 -22.37
CA GLN A 101 -15.49 15.14 -21.57
C GLN A 101 -14.00 14.95 -21.26
N PRO A 102 -13.11 15.91 -21.61
CA PRO A 102 -11.68 15.80 -21.34
C PRO A 102 -11.35 15.67 -19.84
N ALA A 103 -12.21 16.22 -18.98
CA ALA A 103 -12.12 16.04 -17.53
C ALA A 103 -12.34 14.57 -17.11
N VAL A 104 -13.34 13.88 -17.68
CA VAL A 104 -13.62 12.47 -17.40
C VAL A 104 -12.46 11.59 -17.87
N ARG A 105 -11.89 11.89 -19.04
CA ARG A 105 -10.70 11.18 -19.55
C ARG A 105 -9.49 11.31 -18.61
N ALA A 106 -9.20 12.51 -18.10
CA ALA A 106 -8.08 12.72 -17.17
C ALA A 106 -8.27 11.93 -15.87
N VAL A 107 -9.48 11.97 -15.29
CA VAL A 107 -9.81 11.22 -14.07
C VAL A 107 -9.76 9.71 -14.31
N ALA A 108 -10.25 9.23 -15.46
CA ALA A 108 -10.19 7.82 -15.82
C ALA A 108 -8.74 7.32 -15.97
N MET A 109 -7.86 8.13 -16.55
CA MET A 109 -6.42 7.82 -16.64
C MET A 109 -5.77 7.74 -15.26
N GLU A 110 -6.10 8.65 -14.35
CA GLU A 110 -5.60 8.60 -12.98
C GLU A 110 -6.12 7.38 -12.21
N ALA A 111 -7.40 7.04 -12.37
CA ALA A 111 -8.00 5.84 -11.78
C ALA A 111 -7.30 4.56 -12.28
N LEU A 112 -7.03 4.46 -13.59
CA LEU A 112 -6.29 3.33 -14.17
C LEU A 112 -4.86 3.23 -13.62
N GLN A 113 -4.17 4.37 -13.48
CA GLN A 113 -2.83 4.40 -12.90
C GLN A 113 -2.82 3.86 -11.46
N ARG A 114 -3.77 4.30 -10.63
CA ARG A 114 -3.94 3.83 -9.25
C ARG A 114 -4.31 2.34 -9.19
N ALA A 115 -5.24 1.88 -10.04
CA ALA A 115 -5.63 0.47 -10.10
C ALA A 115 -4.45 -0.45 -10.48
N THR A 116 -3.69 -0.07 -11.50
CA THR A 116 -2.50 -0.81 -11.94
C THR A 116 -1.44 -0.86 -10.83
N ALA A 117 -1.34 0.20 -10.04
CA ALA A 117 -0.45 0.27 -8.91
C ALA A 117 -0.87 -0.67 -7.77
N LEU A 118 -2.16 -0.77 -7.46
CA LEU A 118 -2.69 -1.78 -6.53
C LEU A 118 -2.42 -3.21 -7.03
N CYS A 119 -2.67 -3.51 -8.30
CA CYS A 119 -2.40 -4.83 -8.87
C CYS A 119 -0.94 -5.25 -8.71
N SER A 120 0.00 -4.33 -8.98
CA SER A 120 1.43 -4.64 -8.81
C SER A 120 1.81 -4.96 -7.36
N VAL A 121 1.18 -4.28 -6.39
CA VAL A 121 1.43 -4.52 -4.97
C VAL A 121 0.92 -5.88 -4.57
N LEU A 122 -0.29 -6.24 -5.01
CA LEU A 122 -0.87 -7.55 -4.75
C LEU A 122 0.00 -8.67 -5.35
N VAL A 123 0.53 -8.47 -6.56
CA VAL A 123 1.48 -9.42 -7.18
C VAL A 123 2.76 -9.56 -6.35
N THR A 124 3.32 -8.47 -5.85
CA THR A 124 4.49 -8.53 -4.96
C THR A 124 4.18 -9.31 -3.67
N ILE A 125 3.03 -9.06 -3.05
CA ILE A 125 2.59 -9.79 -1.86
C ILE A 125 2.44 -11.29 -2.15
N LEU A 126 1.80 -11.64 -3.26
CA LEU A 126 1.62 -13.04 -3.68
C LEU A 126 2.94 -13.76 -3.94
N HIS A 127 3.93 -13.08 -4.54
CA HIS A 127 5.26 -13.65 -4.79
C HIS A 127 6.05 -13.85 -3.49
N ASP A 128 5.85 -13.00 -2.50
CA ASP A 128 6.56 -13.07 -1.22
C ASP A 128 5.94 -14.09 -0.23
N MET A 129 4.75 -14.64 -0.54
CA MET A 129 4.16 -15.73 0.22
C MET A 129 4.82 -17.07 -0.16
N PRO A 130 5.15 -17.93 0.82
CA PRO A 130 5.68 -19.27 0.53
C PRO A 130 4.64 -20.06 -0.29
N PRO A 131 5.07 -20.91 -1.24
CA PRO A 131 4.14 -21.76 -1.98
C PRO A 131 3.39 -22.66 -0.99
N VAL A 132 2.07 -22.75 -1.17
CA VAL A 132 1.18 -23.66 -0.43
C VAL A 132 1.45 -25.10 -0.82
#